data_AF-A0A9P9PYM1-F1
#
_entry.id   AF-A0A9P9PYM1-F1
#
_cell.length_a   1.000
_cell.length_b   1.000
_cell.length_c   1.000
_cell.angle_alpha   90.00
_cell.angle_beta   90.00
_cell.angle_gamma   90.00
#
_symmetry.space_group_name_H-M   'P 1'
#
loop_
_entity.id
_entity.type
_entity.pdbx_description
1 polymer ?
#
loop_
_entity_poly.entity_id
_entity_poly.type
_entity_poly.pdbx_seq_one_letter_code
_entity_poly.pdbx_strand_id
1 'polypeptide(L)'
;MFTPRRVGFALVAAVVFVLYGLWFTSRGDILGTPTPIDSKQSNPAAPILDQQSSPNVTNALPVEEWEMEGHDGLSPLCRQTEWTEGLWLHCHSYCGPNKTSVCGGLNNARNRIQTCLRLAIDAGAGLILPSATERDEDHLVKTNGDVRVCPEVFWNIDYLQTSLREQCPQLKLRMCDDRKGIKHIIETPTRYYLDAAHSNGTFRQFVHDAFDNSPFNLTDVSAKNPAVVNFGDSFIGWDYKKSGELMTLRKALFKVIKFNQNLLDMSSKIGHHPKLSKGAYIGVHLRGEDDWPNEFGAVTDQMQFYTAEIQRIQKAVSYNIKTVYVSCGDEGAIQRFRDILKPLGFIVESKSTLLTSSNGTLAQVESLAFDQKAIVEYQTLVDARFWMGLGMSSMSSLIAYARSIDNEEDFFSHYVFPGSTRNGAERAYPVAPDMRGNRNTKLMVVNGVDIMDSFP
;
A
#
# COMPACT_ATOMS: atom_id res chain seq x y z
N MET A 1 -48.59 49.67 -7.53
CA MET A 1 -47.48 49.89 -8.49
C MET A 1 -46.21 49.35 -7.83
N PHE A 2 -46.03 48.02 -7.76
CA PHE A 2 -45.51 47.09 -8.78
C PHE A 2 -44.04 47.34 -9.16
N THR A 3 -43.18 46.66 -8.41
CA THR A 3 -41.85 46.15 -8.77
C THR A 3 -41.92 45.10 -9.89
N PRO A 4 -40.89 44.95 -10.73
CA PRO A 4 -40.71 43.75 -11.55
C PRO A 4 -39.68 42.77 -10.95
N ARG A 5 -40.04 41.49 -11.01
CA ARG A 5 -39.24 40.28 -10.72
C ARG A 5 -38.36 39.88 -11.91
N ARG A 6 -37.25 39.16 -11.65
CA ARG A 6 -36.73 37.93 -12.33
C ARG A 6 -35.57 37.40 -11.46
N VAL A 7 -35.73 36.33 -10.67
CA VAL A 7 -35.77 34.88 -10.97
C VAL A 7 -34.48 34.33 -11.61
N GLY A 8 -33.75 33.52 -10.84
CA GLY A 8 -33.15 32.27 -11.32
C GLY A 8 -31.62 32.23 -11.48
N PHE A 9 -30.89 31.74 -10.47
CA PHE A 9 -29.66 30.95 -10.63
C PHE A 9 -29.47 30.05 -9.40
N ALA A 10 -30.28 28.99 -9.36
CA ALA A 10 -30.13 27.87 -8.44
C ALA A 10 -30.41 26.58 -9.22
N LEU A 11 -29.57 26.27 -10.23
CA LEU A 11 -29.64 25.02 -11.00
C LEU A 11 -28.42 24.86 -11.92
N VAL A 12 -27.23 24.65 -11.34
CA VAL A 12 -26.07 24.11 -12.09
C VAL A 12 -25.36 22.98 -11.32
N ALA A 13 -25.60 22.82 -10.01
CA ALA A 13 -25.02 21.72 -9.24
C ALA A 13 -25.78 20.37 -9.33
N ALA A 14 -26.96 20.33 -9.96
CA ALA A 14 -27.82 19.14 -9.99
C ALA A 14 -27.73 18.31 -11.29
N VAL A 15 -26.96 18.73 -12.30
CA VAL A 15 -26.90 18.05 -13.61
C VAL A 15 -25.69 17.11 -13.73
N VAL A 16 -24.70 17.20 -12.84
CA VAL A 16 -23.54 16.26 -12.83
C VAL A 16 -23.86 14.95 -12.11
N PHE A 17 -24.83 14.95 -11.17
CA PHE A 17 -25.18 13.74 -10.40
C PHE A 17 -26.18 12.79 -11.09
N VAL A 18 -26.83 13.20 -12.18
CA VAL A 18 -27.82 12.34 -12.89
C VAL A 18 -27.18 11.54 -14.03
N LEU A 19 -26.01 11.93 -14.53
CA LEU A 19 -25.32 11.20 -15.62
C LEU A 19 -24.42 10.06 -15.14
N TYR A 20 -24.09 9.99 -13.84
CA TYR A 20 -23.37 8.84 -13.26
C TYR A 20 -24.29 7.67 -12.91
N GLY A 21 -25.60 7.91 -12.72
CA GLY A 21 -26.58 6.89 -12.33
C GLY A 21 -27.38 6.26 -13.48
N LEU A 22 -27.32 6.79 -14.71
CA LEU A 22 -28.15 6.35 -15.84
C LEU A 22 -27.39 5.58 -16.94
N TRP A 23 -26.09 5.32 -16.78
CA TRP A 23 -25.35 4.46 -17.71
C TRP A 23 -25.37 2.96 -17.32
N PHE A 24 -25.82 2.62 -16.11
CA PHE A 24 -25.85 1.25 -15.60
C PHE A 24 -27.24 0.59 -15.56
N THR A 25 -28.28 1.21 -16.12
CA THR A 25 -29.65 0.65 -16.10
C THR A 25 -30.26 0.32 -17.48
N SER A 26 -29.47 0.30 -18.57
CA SER A 26 -29.97 -0.24 -19.85
C SER A 26 -29.01 -1.26 -20.46
N ARG A 27 -29.12 -2.52 -20.02
CA ARG A 27 -28.93 -3.73 -20.83
C ARG A 27 -29.43 -4.94 -20.03
N GLY A 28 -30.75 -4.99 -19.86
CA GLY A 28 -31.46 -6.24 -19.65
C GLY A 28 -31.68 -6.93 -21.00
N ASP A 29 -31.60 -8.26 -20.96
CA ASP A 29 -32.19 -9.24 -21.88
C ASP A 29 -31.50 -9.48 -23.24
N ILE A 30 -30.60 -10.47 -23.26
CA ILE A 30 -30.75 -11.63 -24.16
C ILE A 30 -30.54 -12.90 -23.33
N LEU A 31 -31.66 -13.58 -23.06
CA LEU A 31 -31.74 -14.92 -22.49
C LEU A 31 -31.13 -15.95 -23.44
N GLY A 32 -30.11 -16.66 -22.97
CA GLY A 32 -29.66 -17.93 -23.52
C GLY A 32 -29.59 -18.95 -22.39
N THR A 33 -30.59 -19.83 -22.29
CA THR A 33 -30.63 -20.94 -21.33
C THR A 33 -29.53 -21.96 -21.62
N PRO A 34 -28.70 -22.34 -20.64
CA PRO A 34 -27.96 -23.59 -20.71
C PRO A 34 -28.68 -24.68 -19.91
N THR A 35 -28.87 -25.81 -20.58
CA THR A 35 -29.36 -27.10 -20.09
C THR A 35 -28.64 -27.63 -18.85
N PRO A 36 -29.29 -28.50 -18.04
CA PRO A 36 -28.71 -29.03 -16.82
C PRO A 36 -27.57 -30.01 -17.13
N ILE A 37 -26.38 -29.78 -16.55
CA ILE A 37 -25.29 -30.75 -16.56
C ILE A 37 -25.32 -31.54 -15.26
N ASP A 38 -25.33 -32.85 -15.48
CA ASP A 38 -25.50 -33.95 -14.56
C ASP A 38 -24.42 -34.01 -13.48
N SER A 39 -24.87 -34.45 -12.30
CA SER A 39 -24.06 -34.77 -11.15
C SER A 39 -23.15 -35.98 -11.42
N LYS A 40 -21.84 -35.80 -11.28
CA LYS A 40 -20.82 -36.75 -10.76
C LYS A 40 -19.47 -36.49 -11.43
N GLN A 41 -18.59 -35.80 -10.74
CA GLN A 41 -17.16 -36.09 -10.82
C GLN A 41 -16.46 -35.60 -9.55
N SER A 42 -16.15 -36.58 -8.71
CA SER A 42 -15.24 -36.48 -7.58
C SER A 42 -13.83 -36.16 -8.10
N ASN A 43 -13.29 -35.00 -7.72
CA ASN A 43 -11.86 -34.75 -7.89
C ASN A 43 -11.09 -35.29 -6.67
N PRO A 44 -9.96 -35.99 -6.90
CA PRO A 44 -9.21 -36.67 -5.85
C PRO A 44 -8.41 -35.68 -4.98
N ALA A 45 -8.20 -36.10 -3.73
CA ALA A 45 -7.44 -35.40 -2.71
C ALA A 45 -6.02 -35.05 -3.17
N ALA A 46 -5.54 -33.88 -2.74
CA ALA A 46 -4.16 -33.44 -2.91
C ALA A 46 -3.18 -34.42 -2.21
N PRO A 47 -1.95 -34.61 -2.74
CA PRO A 47 -1.00 -35.56 -2.17
C PRO A 47 -0.51 -35.11 -0.80
N ILE A 48 -0.51 -36.06 0.14
CA ILE A 48 0.12 -35.97 1.45
C ILE A 48 1.63 -36.03 1.22
N LEU A 49 2.34 -34.95 1.55
CA LEU A 49 3.80 -34.96 1.62
C LEU A 49 4.23 -35.24 3.07
N ASP A 50 5.12 -36.23 3.16
CA ASP A 50 5.51 -36.95 4.35
C ASP A 50 6.25 -36.11 5.40
N GLN A 51 6.14 -36.60 6.63
CA GLN A 51 6.78 -36.10 7.83
C GLN A 51 8.32 -36.15 7.71
N GLN A 52 8.99 -35.02 7.99
CA GLN A 52 10.36 -35.04 8.50
C GLN A 52 10.45 -34.28 9.83
N SER A 53 11.14 -34.95 10.73
CA SER A 53 11.31 -34.72 12.16
C SER A 53 11.94 -33.38 12.54
N SER A 54 11.41 -32.78 13.60
CA SER A 54 11.98 -31.62 14.32
C SER A 54 13.34 -31.94 14.95
N PRO A 55 14.33 -31.03 14.89
CA PRO A 55 15.39 -30.98 15.87
C PRO A 55 15.06 -29.97 16.99
N ASN A 56 15.26 -30.40 18.24
CA ASN A 56 15.33 -29.55 19.42
C ASN A 56 16.47 -28.53 19.26
N VAL A 57 16.18 -27.23 19.46
CA VAL A 57 17.23 -26.22 19.67
C VAL A 57 16.80 -25.23 20.75
N THR A 58 17.26 -25.47 21.98
CA THR A 58 17.55 -24.41 22.93
C THR A 58 18.91 -23.82 22.54
N ASN A 59 18.92 -22.59 22.04
CA ASN A 59 20.05 -21.67 22.15
C ASN A 59 19.53 -20.25 21.85
N ALA A 60 19.88 -19.31 22.72
CA ALA A 60 19.63 -17.89 22.50
C ALA A 60 20.33 -17.45 21.21
N LEU A 61 19.58 -16.76 20.35
CA LEU A 61 20.10 -16.22 19.09
C LEU A 61 21.21 -15.20 19.40
N PRO A 62 22.37 -15.26 18.72
CA PRO A 62 23.36 -14.20 18.79
C PRO A 62 22.78 -12.92 18.18
N VAL A 63 23.18 -11.77 18.72
CA VAL A 63 22.91 -10.46 18.11
C VAL A 63 23.68 -10.41 16.79
N GLU A 64 22.98 -10.57 15.66
CA GLU A 64 23.54 -10.44 14.32
C GLU A 64 23.95 -9.00 14.06
N GLU A 65 25.21 -8.82 13.70
CA GLU A 65 25.77 -7.64 13.06
C GLU A 65 25.11 -7.50 11.68
N TRP A 66 24.50 -6.36 11.37
CA TRP A 66 23.68 -6.20 10.17
C TRP A 66 24.53 -6.19 8.90
N GLU A 67 24.81 -7.35 8.32
CA GLU A 67 25.20 -7.44 6.91
C GLU A 67 24.02 -6.92 6.08
N MET A 68 24.17 -5.72 5.51
CA MET A 68 23.17 -5.17 4.59
C MET A 68 23.14 -6.05 3.34
N GLU A 69 22.17 -6.96 3.28
CA GLU A 69 21.82 -7.68 2.06
C GLU A 69 21.73 -6.69 0.89
N GLY A 70 22.59 -6.83 -0.11
CA GLY A 70 22.46 -6.06 -1.35
C GLY A 70 21.03 -6.21 -1.86
N HIS A 71 20.32 -5.10 -2.05
CA HIS A 71 18.97 -5.20 -2.58
C HIS A 71 19.03 -5.46 -4.08
N ASP A 72 18.75 -6.70 -4.47
CA ASP A 72 18.98 -7.19 -5.83
C ASP A 72 18.40 -6.27 -6.92
N GLY A 73 19.25 -5.93 -7.89
CA GLY A 73 18.85 -5.25 -9.12
C GLY A 73 19.00 -3.73 -9.14
N LEU A 74 19.04 -3.05 -7.98
CA LEU A 74 19.10 -1.57 -7.97
C LEU A 74 20.43 -1.02 -8.49
N SER A 75 21.56 -1.55 -8.03
CA SER A 75 22.89 -1.08 -8.45
C SER A 75 23.22 -1.34 -9.93
N PRO A 76 22.89 -2.52 -10.50
CA PRO A 76 22.97 -2.73 -11.94
C PRO A 76 22.12 -1.73 -12.75
N LEU A 77 20.84 -1.54 -12.39
CA LEU A 77 19.95 -0.61 -13.08
C LEU A 77 20.53 0.82 -13.06
N CYS A 78 20.98 1.27 -11.88
CA CYS A 78 21.50 2.62 -11.71
C CYS A 78 22.77 2.89 -12.53
N ARG A 79 23.66 1.89 -12.66
CA ARG A 79 24.88 2.00 -13.49
C ARG A 79 24.59 2.01 -14.98
N GLN A 80 23.55 1.31 -15.42
CA GLN A 80 23.15 1.22 -16.83
C GLN A 80 22.31 2.42 -17.28
N THR A 81 21.70 3.12 -16.33
CA THR A 81 20.93 4.33 -16.59
C THR A 81 21.85 5.45 -17.08
N GLU A 82 21.50 6.09 -18.19
CA GLU A 82 22.16 7.34 -18.59
C GLU A 82 21.54 8.49 -17.80
N TRP A 83 22.36 9.21 -17.02
CA TRP A 83 21.91 10.27 -16.13
C TRP A 83 22.13 11.65 -16.74
N THR A 84 21.15 12.53 -16.58
CA THR A 84 21.24 13.95 -16.98
C THR A 84 21.46 14.80 -15.73
N GLU A 85 22.69 15.30 -15.54
CA GLU A 85 23.00 16.15 -14.39
C GLU A 85 22.16 17.43 -14.40
N GLY A 86 21.48 17.74 -13.30
CA GLY A 86 20.59 18.90 -13.21
C GLY A 86 19.16 18.65 -13.68
N LEU A 87 18.85 17.47 -14.22
CA LEU A 87 17.47 17.03 -14.43
C LEU A 87 16.89 16.50 -13.12
N TRP A 88 15.70 16.97 -12.76
CA TRP A 88 14.98 16.54 -11.57
C TRP A 88 13.59 16.05 -11.94
N LEU A 89 13.14 14.97 -11.31
CA LEU A 89 11.75 14.54 -11.29
C LEU A 89 11.12 14.96 -9.96
N HIS A 90 9.90 15.47 -10.02
CA HIS A 90 9.08 15.69 -8.83
C HIS A 90 7.69 15.12 -9.08
N CYS A 91 7.34 14.07 -8.33
CA CYS A 91 6.01 13.46 -8.45
C CYS A 91 5.04 14.04 -7.43
N HIS A 92 3.78 14.19 -7.82
CA HIS A 92 2.70 14.64 -6.94
C HIS A 92 1.38 13.93 -7.26
N SER A 93 0.35 14.15 -6.44
CA SER A 93 -1.02 13.71 -6.73
C SER A 93 -2.01 14.86 -6.66
N TYR A 94 -1.57 16.05 -7.12
CA TYR A 94 -2.37 17.26 -7.24
C TYR A 94 -2.96 17.77 -5.91
N CYS A 95 -2.29 17.43 -4.81
CA CYS A 95 -2.74 17.72 -3.46
C CYS A 95 -1.94 18.83 -2.81
N GLY A 96 -2.51 19.39 -1.73
CA GLY A 96 -2.02 20.57 -1.06
C GLY A 96 -2.26 21.87 -1.86
N PRO A 97 -1.97 23.03 -1.26
CA PRO A 97 -2.29 24.34 -1.85
C PRO A 97 -1.67 24.58 -3.23
N ASN A 98 -0.46 24.04 -3.45
CA ASN A 98 0.28 24.20 -4.71
C ASN A 98 0.11 23.03 -5.67
N LYS A 99 -0.71 22.02 -5.34
CA LYS A 99 -0.88 20.78 -6.11
C LYS A 99 0.40 19.97 -6.33
N THR A 100 1.41 20.18 -5.47
CA THR A 100 2.71 19.51 -5.53
C THR A 100 2.88 18.44 -4.47
N SER A 101 1.90 18.21 -3.58
CA SER A 101 2.01 17.17 -2.56
C SER A 101 1.45 15.83 -3.05
N VAL A 102 1.93 14.76 -2.42
CA VAL A 102 1.27 13.45 -2.50
C VAL A 102 0.19 13.35 -1.41
N CYS A 103 -0.88 12.63 -1.70
CA CYS A 103 -2.01 12.46 -0.79
C CYS A 103 -2.65 11.08 -0.94
N GLY A 104 -3.71 10.83 -0.17
CA GLY A 104 -4.32 9.51 -0.01
C GLY A 104 -3.96 8.95 1.37
N GLY A 105 -4.16 7.65 1.57
CA GLY A 105 -3.62 7.01 2.78
C GLY A 105 -2.11 6.91 2.79
N LEU A 106 -1.54 6.72 4.00
CA LEU A 106 -0.12 6.46 4.23
C LEU A 106 0.52 5.55 3.16
N ASN A 107 -0.10 4.41 2.88
CA ASN A 107 0.46 3.43 1.95
C ASN A 107 0.26 3.80 0.48
N ASN A 108 -0.74 4.63 0.18
CA ASN A 108 -0.87 5.22 -1.14
C ASN A 108 0.23 6.27 -1.37
N ALA A 109 0.57 7.06 -0.34
CA ALA A 109 1.71 7.98 -0.39
C ALA A 109 3.04 7.21 -0.51
N ARG A 110 3.23 6.14 0.26
CA ARG A 110 4.42 5.27 0.17
C ARG A 110 4.59 4.71 -1.24
N ASN A 111 3.52 4.18 -1.84
CA ASN A 111 3.58 3.63 -3.19
C ASN A 111 3.90 4.69 -4.24
N ARG A 112 3.34 5.91 -4.11
CA ARG A 112 3.70 7.04 -4.99
C ARG A 112 5.18 7.37 -4.95
N ILE A 113 5.78 7.37 -3.76
CA ILE A 113 7.21 7.61 -3.57
C ILE A 113 8.03 6.47 -4.18
N GLN A 114 7.66 5.22 -3.92
CA GLN A 114 8.33 4.06 -4.51
C GLN A 114 8.32 4.10 -6.03
N THR A 115 7.15 4.34 -6.61
CA THR A 115 6.99 4.48 -8.05
C THR A 115 7.79 5.67 -8.58
N CYS A 116 7.80 6.81 -7.87
CA CYS A 116 8.57 7.97 -8.28
C CYS A 116 10.09 7.72 -8.28
N LEU A 117 10.62 6.94 -7.34
CA LEU A 117 12.02 6.51 -7.37
C LEU A 117 12.33 5.71 -8.64
N ARG A 118 11.46 4.75 -9.00
CA ARG A 118 11.66 3.94 -10.21
C ARG A 118 11.57 4.78 -11.48
N LEU A 119 10.62 5.71 -11.55
CA LEU A 119 10.44 6.65 -12.67
C LEU A 119 11.64 7.59 -12.81
N ALA A 120 12.18 8.11 -11.71
CA ALA A 120 13.37 8.96 -11.72
C ALA A 120 14.58 8.22 -12.30
N ILE A 121 14.76 6.94 -11.94
CA ILE A 121 15.82 6.10 -12.52
C ILE A 121 15.57 5.89 -14.03
N ASP A 122 14.35 5.58 -14.47
CA ASP A 122 14.06 5.43 -15.91
C ASP A 122 14.42 6.69 -16.69
N ALA A 123 14.01 7.85 -16.17
CA ALA A 123 14.28 9.16 -16.75
C ALA A 123 15.76 9.60 -16.68
N GLY A 124 16.60 8.94 -15.86
CA GLY A 124 17.96 9.41 -15.62
C GLY A 124 18.02 10.73 -14.84
N ALA A 125 17.03 10.98 -13.98
CA ALA A 125 16.85 12.24 -13.26
C ALA A 125 17.12 12.09 -11.75
N GLY A 126 17.61 13.13 -11.10
CA GLY A 126 17.51 13.24 -9.65
C GLY A 126 16.05 13.28 -9.21
N LEU A 127 15.76 12.95 -7.95
CA LEU A 127 14.41 12.97 -7.40
C LEU A 127 14.26 14.09 -6.36
N ILE A 128 13.20 14.89 -6.48
CA ILE A 128 12.69 15.75 -5.42
C ILE A 128 11.55 15.00 -4.74
N LEU A 129 11.78 14.52 -3.52
CA LEU A 129 10.77 13.85 -2.73
C LEU A 129 9.67 14.86 -2.34
N PRO A 130 8.41 14.55 -2.66
CA PRO A 130 7.31 15.46 -2.38
C PRO A 130 6.97 15.49 -0.89
N SER A 131 6.39 16.59 -0.42
CA SER A 131 5.63 16.54 0.84
C SER A 131 4.38 15.67 0.70
N ALA A 132 3.86 15.19 1.83
CA ALA A 132 2.60 14.49 1.91
C ALA A 132 1.56 15.35 2.64
N THR A 133 0.29 15.28 2.25
CA THR A 133 -0.81 15.87 3.03
C THR A 133 -1.19 14.94 4.17
N GLU A 134 -1.47 15.50 5.34
CA GLU A 134 -2.07 14.74 6.44
C GLU A 134 -3.58 14.61 6.23
N ARG A 135 -4.15 13.50 6.71
CA ARG A 135 -5.60 13.34 6.76
C ARG A 135 -6.20 14.27 7.80
N ASP A 136 -7.40 14.77 7.50
CA ASP A 136 -8.23 15.46 8.48
C ASP A 136 -8.61 14.49 9.61
N GLU A 137 -8.39 14.87 10.87
CA GLU A 137 -8.64 13.99 12.03
C GLU A 137 -10.14 13.73 12.24
N ASP A 138 -11.01 14.66 11.85
CA ASP A 138 -12.46 14.54 11.98
C ASP A 138 -13.11 13.86 10.76
N HIS A 139 -12.44 13.87 9.61
CA HIS A 139 -12.94 13.34 8.33
C HIS A 139 -11.86 12.55 7.58
N LEU A 140 -11.62 11.30 7.96
CA LEU A 140 -10.54 10.47 7.42
C LEU A 140 -10.56 10.26 5.90
N VAL A 141 -11.72 10.46 5.23
CA VAL A 141 -11.87 10.47 3.76
C VAL A 141 -11.14 11.65 3.12
N LYS A 142 -11.03 12.79 3.82
CA LYS A 142 -10.33 14.00 3.35
C LYS A 142 -8.83 13.82 3.49
N THR A 143 -8.25 13.18 2.48
CA THR A 143 -6.82 12.90 2.44
C THR A 143 -6.01 14.02 1.79
N ASN A 144 -6.64 15.07 1.26
CA ASN A 144 -6.04 16.15 0.48
C ASN A 144 -6.00 17.50 1.23
N GLY A 145 -5.92 17.45 2.56
CA GLY A 145 -5.97 18.63 3.43
C GLY A 145 -4.86 19.65 3.20
N ASP A 146 -5.00 20.81 3.84
CA ASP A 146 -4.04 21.93 3.74
C ASP A 146 -2.76 21.69 4.54
N VAL A 147 -2.81 20.81 5.55
CA VAL A 147 -1.65 20.44 6.35
C VAL A 147 -0.74 19.52 5.56
N ARG A 148 0.53 19.91 5.44
CA ARG A 148 1.56 19.18 4.71
C ARG A 148 2.70 18.85 5.65
N VAL A 149 3.17 17.63 5.56
CA VAL A 149 4.35 17.15 6.27
C VAL A 149 5.41 16.71 5.30
N CYS A 150 6.65 16.87 5.73
CA CYS A 150 7.80 16.39 5.00
C CYS A 150 7.94 14.86 5.17
N PRO A 151 8.58 14.16 4.21
CA PRO A 151 8.71 12.71 4.19
C PRO A 151 9.20 12.04 5.50
N GLU A 152 10.05 12.71 6.27
CA GLU A 152 10.62 12.21 7.53
C GLU A 152 9.58 11.92 8.63
N VAL A 153 8.39 12.51 8.53
CA VAL A 153 7.28 12.19 9.46
C VAL A 153 6.84 10.73 9.33
N PHE A 154 6.92 10.17 8.12
CA PHE A 154 6.47 8.80 7.84
C PHE A 154 7.59 7.82 7.55
N TRP A 155 8.69 8.26 6.93
CA TRP A 155 9.75 7.39 6.43
C TRP A 155 11.10 7.68 7.07
N ASN A 156 11.95 6.66 7.15
CA ASN A 156 13.33 6.80 7.60
C ASN A 156 14.20 7.34 6.47
N ILE A 157 14.28 8.67 6.38
CA ILE A 157 14.99 9.36 5.30
C ILE A 157 16.50 9.15 5.36
N ASP A 158 17.08 9.07 6.56
CA ASP A 158 18.51 8.79 6.73
C ASP A 158 18.88 7.40 6.18
N TYR A 159 18.04 6.39 6.46
CA TYR A 159 18.21 5.04 5.92
C TYR A 159 18.03 5.02 4.40
N LEU A 160 17.01 5.70 3.87
CA LEU A 160 16.78 5.81 2.43
C LEU A 160 17.98 6.46 1.73
N GLN A 161 18.48 7.59 2.22
CA GLN A 161 19.64 8.28 1.67
C GLN A 161 20.91 7.43 1.74
N THR A 162 21.14 6.73 2.85
CA THR A 162 22.30 5.86 3.02
C THR A 162 22.25 4.69 2.04
N SER A 163 21.11 3.99 1.96
CA SER A 163 20.91 2.86 1.06
C SER A 163 21.05 3.26 -0.41
N LEU A 164 20.47 4.40 -0.80
CA LEU A 164 20.58 4.91 -2.17
C LEU A 164 21.98 5.41 -2.50
N ARG A 165 22.72 6.01 -1.55
CA ARG A 165 24.12 6.40 -1.78
C ARG A 165 25.01 5.18 -2.07
N GLU A 166 24.74 4.05 -1.42
CA GLU A 166 25.50 2.82 -1.62
C GLU A 166 25.12 2.10 -2.92
N GLN A 167 23.83 2.03 -3.23
CA GLN A 167 23.32 1.20 -4.33
C GLN A 167 23.07 2.00 -5.62
N CYS A 168 22.68 3.26 -5.52
CA CYS A 168 22.40 4.12 -6.67
C CYS A 168 22.89 5.56 -6.45
N PRO A 169 24.22 5.79 -6.31
CA PRO A 169 24.77 7.10 -5.97
C PRO A 169 24.47 8.20 -6.99
N GLN A 170 24.11 7.84 -8.22
CA GLN A 170 23.71 8.77 -9.28
C GLN A 170 22.32 9.38 -9.03
N LEU A 171 21.42 8.66 -8.36
CA LEU A 171 20.09 9.16 -7.98
C LEU A 171 20.21 10.15 -6.83
N LYS A 172 20.36 11.44 -7.17
CA LYS A 172 20.41 12.51 -6.17
C LYS A 172 19.02 12.78 -5.61
N LEU A 173 18.92 13.02 -4.32
CA LEU A 173 17.67 13.34 -3.65
C LEU A 173 17.65 14.79 -3.17
N ARG A 174 16.49 15.43 -3.29
CA ARG A 174 16.08 16.62 -2.55
C ARG A 174 14.82 16.30 -1.74
N MET A 175 14.66 16.93 -0.59
CA MET A 175 13.59 16.60 0.35
C MET A 175 12.49 17.66 0.34
N CYS A 176 11.29 17.23 0.71
CA CYS A 176 10.16 18.10 1.04
C CYS A 176 9.91 19.23 0.02
N ASP A 177 9.75 18.85 -1.25
CA ASP A 177 9.52 19.79 -2.36
C ASP A 177 10.65 20.80 -2.60
N ASP A 178 11.89 20.54 -2.14
CA ASP A 178 13.01 21.48 -2.33
C ASP A 178 13.38 21.64 -3.82
N ARG A 179 12.89 22.74 -4.39
CA ARG A 179 13.15 23.20 -5.76
C ARG A 179 14.11 24.39 -5.80
N LYS A 180 14.81 24.70 -4.72
CA LYS A 180 15.66 25.89 -4.65
C LYS A 180 16.70 25.88 -5.78
N GLY A 181 16.80 27.01 -6.48
CA GLY A 181 17.72 27.19 -7.61
C GLY A 181 17.27 26.57 -8.93
N ILE A 182 16.12 25.89 -8.99
CA ILE A 182 15.54 25.38 -10.24
C ILE A 182 14.58 26.43 -10.81
N LYS A 183 14.83 26.86 -12.05
CA LYS A 183 14.03 27.89 -12.73
C LYS A 183 13.14 27.34 -13.84
N HIS A 184 13.54 26.21 -14.42
CA HIS A 184 12.81 25.58 -15.52
C HIS A 184 11.91 24.49 -14.95
N ILE A 185 10.60 24.66 -15.12
CA ILE A 185 9.59 23.69 -14.72
C ILE A 185 8.95 23.16 -15.99
N ILE A 186 9.05 21.85 -16.19
CA ILE A 186 8.48 21.13 -17.33
C ILE A 186 7.22 20.45 -16.82
N GLU A 187 6.07 20.98 -17.18
CA GLU A 187 4.78 20.38 -16.84
C GLU A 187 4.47 19.22 -17.79
N THR A 188 3.99 18.13 -17.23
CA THR A 188 3.54 16.97 -18.00
C THR A 188 2.01 16.95 -18.10
N PRO A 189 1.43 16.27 -19.12
CA PRO A 189 -0.01 16.07 -19.19
C PRO A 189 -0.56 15.41 -17.91
N THR A 190 -1.80 15.76 -17.55
CA THR A 190 -2.45 15.16 -16.38
C THR A 190 -2.65 13.66 -16.59
N ARG A 191 -2.10 12.86 -15.68
CA ARG A 191 -2.34 11.42 -15.62
C ARG A 191 -3.46 11.11 -14.61
N TYR A 192 -4.50 10.42 -15.07
CA TYR A 192 -5.55 9.88 -14.23
C TYR A 192 -5.14 8.54 -13.62
N TYR A 193 -5.78 8.18 -12.51
CA TYR A 193 -5.42 7.00 -11.72
C TYR A 193 -5.27 5.73 -12.57
N LEU A 194 -6.29 5.38 -13.38
CA LEU A 194 -6.34 4.16 -14.21
C LEU A 194 -5.64 4.28 -15.58
N ASP A 195 -4.96 5.39 -15.87
CA ASP A 195 -4.23 5.51 -17.13
C ASP A 195 -3.12 4.44 -17.23
N ALA A 196 -2.69 4.14 -18.46
CA ALA A 196 -1.64 3.15 -18.67
C ALA A 196 -0.39 3.47 -17.84
N ALA A 197 0.11 2.46 -17.13
CA ALA A 197 1.36 2.55 -16.38
C ALA A 197 2.56 2.54 -17.33
N HIS A 198 3.65 3.18 -16.91
CA HIS A 198 4.92 3.09 -17.60
C HIS A 198 5.62 1.76 -17.34
N SER A 199 6.49 1.39 -18.27
CA SER A 199 7.43 0.28 -18.19
C SER A 199 8.79 0.72 -18.76
N ASN A 200 9.80 -0.15 -18.72
CA ASN A 200 11.17 0.11 -19.19
C ASN A 200 11.26 1.05 -20.41
N GLY A 201 11.92 2.20 -20.23
CA GLY A 201 12.19 3.20 -21.26
C GLY A 201 11.01 4.08 -21.67
N THR A 202 9.77 3.68 -21.36
CA THR A 202 8.58 4.46 -21.76
C THR A 202 8.43 5.76 -20.98
N PHE A 203 8.93 5.82 -19.72
CA PHE A 203 8.86 7.06 -18.95
C PHE A 203 9.96 8.03 -19.36
N ARG A 204 11.17 7.52 -19.68
CA ARG A 204 12.20 8.33 -20.33
C ARG A 204 11.67 8.99 -21.60
N GLN A 205 11.06 8.23 -22.50
CA GLN A 205 10.48 8.80 -23.72
C GLN A 205 9.42 9.87 -23.40
N PHE A 206 8.55 9.59 -22.43
CA PHE A 206 7.54 10.55 -21.97
C PHE A 206 8.17 11.87 -21.46
N VAL A 207 9.30 11.80 -20.75
CA VAL A 207 10.05 13.00 -20.34
C VAL A 207 10.59 13.75 -21.55
N HIS A 208 11.19 13.05 -22.53
CA HIS A 208 11.67 13.69 -23.77
C HIS A 208 10.52 14.41 -24.49
N ASP A 209 9.38 13.75 -24.65
CA ASP A 209 8.19 14.33 -25.27
C ASP A 209 7.70 15.58 -24.50
N ALA A 210 7.79 15.58 -23.17
CA ALA A 210 7.45 16.74 -22.36
C ALA A 210 8.39 17.94 -22.60
N PHE A 211 9.69 17.70 -22.81
CA PHE A 211 10.65 18.74 -23.17
C PHE A 211 10.43 19.25 -24.60
N ASP A 212 10.16 18.37 -25.56
CA ASP A 212 9.87 18.74 -26.96
C ASP A 212 8.63 19.65 -27.08
N ASN A 213 7.68 19.50 -26.14
CA ASN A 213 6.50 20.35 -26.03
C ASN A 213 6.69 21.57 -25.12
N SER A 214 7.90 21.81 -24.63
CA SER A 214 8.23 22.92 -23.73
C SER A 214 9.14 23.95 -24.43
N PRO A 215 9.23 25.21 -23.93
CA PRO A 215 10.14 26.20 -24.49
C PRO A 215 11.62 25.99 -24.10
N PHE A 216 11.95 24.89 -23.41
CA PHE A 216 13.28 24.63 -22.88
C PHE A 216 13.77 23.26 -23.37
N ASN A 217 14.97 23.18 -23.95
CA ASN A 217 15.45 21.92 -24.53
C ASN A 217 16.10 21.05 -23.46
N LEU A 218 15.89 19.74 -23.55
CA LEU A 218 16.52 18.77 -22.64
C LEU A 218 18.06 18.83 -22.72
N THR A 219 18.63 19.13 -23.89
CA THR A 219 20.08 19.28 -24.10
C THR A 219 20.69 20.47 -23.35
N ASP A 220 19.86 21.44 -22.95
CA ASP A 220 20.29 22.64 -22.22
C ASP A 220 20.32 22.40 -20.70
N VAL A 221 19.80 21.25 -20.24
CA VAL A 221 19.79 20.85 -18.83
C VAL A 221 21.21 20.53 -18.37
N SER A 222 21.63 21.17 -17.27
CA SER A 222 22.91 20.90 -16.62
C SER A 222 22.85 21.28 -15.14
N ALA A 223 23.89 20.96 -14.36
CA ALA A 223 24.02 21.42 -12.97
C ALA A 223 23.86 22.94 -12.80
N LYS A 224 24.32 23.72 -13.78
CA LYS A 224 24.23 25.20 -13.78
C LYS A 224 22.91 25.72 -14.34
N ASN A 225 22.18 24.87 -15.06
CA ASN A 225 20.92 25.20 -15.70
C ASN A 225 19.87 24.10 -15.44
N PRO A 226 19.46 23.90 -14.17
CA PRO A 226 18.65 22.76 -13.80
C PRO A 226 17.18 22.93 -14.21
N ALA A 227 16.52 21.81 -14.48
CA ALA A 227 15.09 21.72 -14.75
C ALA A 227 14.42 20.65 -13.89
N VAL A 228 13.15 20.86 -13.58
CA VAL A 228 12.29 19.88 -12.90
C VAL A 228 11.12 19.50 -13.77
N VAL A 229 10.90 18.20 -13.93
CA VAL A 229 9.70 17.62 -14.54
C VAL A 229 8.68 17.38 -13.44
N ASN A 230 7.51 18.00 -13.54
CA ASN A 230 6.38 17.73 -12.65
C ASN A 230 5.56 16.58 -13.23
N PHE A 231 5.38 15.51 -12.45
CA PHE A 231 4.61 14.34 -12.86
C PHE A 231 3.54 13.99 -11.84
N GLY A 232 2.29 13.85 -12.28
CA GLY A 232 1.24 13.35 -11.41
C GLY A 232 0.10 12.70 -12.20
N ASP A 233 -0.54 11.64 -11.70
CA ASP A 233 -0.29 10.91 -10.45
C ASP A 233 0.62 9.67 -10.64
N SER A 234 1.61 9.47 -9.75
CA SER A 234 2.53 8.32 -9.76
C SER A 234 2.02 7.04 -9.07
N PHE A 235 0.83 7.00 -8.46
CA PHE A 235 0.43 5.86 -7.62
C PHE A 235 0.51 4.50 -8.31
N ILE A 236 -0.06 4.34 -9.50
CA ILE A 236 0.12 3.14 -10.33
C ILE A 236 0.87 3.47 -11.63
N GLY A 237 1.83 4.40 -11.51
CA GLY A 237 2.57 4.94 -12.65
C GLY A 237 3.62 4.00 -13.25
N TRP A 238 3.93 2.87 -12.61
CA TRP A 238 4.91 1.89 -13.08
C TRP A 238 4.35 0.47 -13.04
N ASP A 239 4.61 -0.33 -14.06
CA ASP A 239 4.21 -1.73 -14.14
C ASP A 239 5.44 -2.64 -13.98
N TYR A 240 5.61 -3.17 -12.77
CA TYR A 240 6.70 -4.09 -12.44
C TYR A 240 6.54 -5.43 -13.15
N LYS A 241 5.31 -5.87 -13.45
CA LYS A 241 5.09 -7.13 -14.16
C LYS A 241 5.54 -7.03 -15.61
N LYS A 242 5.07 -6.00 -16.31
CA LYS A 242 5.45 -5.72 -17.70
C LYS A 242 6.94 -5.45 -17.85
N SER A 243 7.55 -4.85 -16.83
CA SER A 243 8.99 -4.56 -16.82
C SER A 243 9.87 -5.76 -16.43
N GLY A 244 9.28 -6.87 -15.95
CA GLY A 244 10.03 -8.04 -15.49
C GLY A 244 10.73 -7.82 -14.13
N GLU A 245 10.16 -6.97 -13.28
CA GLU A 245 10.80 -6.39 -12.09
C GLU A 245 10.15 -6.81 -10.76
N LEU A 246 9.08 -7.61 -10.79
CA LEU A 246 8.31 -8.01 -9.59
C LEU A 246 9.17 -8.65 -8.49
N MET A 247 10.18 -9.42 -8.87
CA MET A 247 11.04 -10.18 -7.95
C MET A 247 12.42 -9.56 -7.76
N THR A 248 12.68 -8.40 -8.38
CA THR A 248 13.98 -7.73 -8.32
C THR A 248 13.79 -6.30 -7.82
N LEU A 249 13.59 -5.35 -8.73
CA LEU A 249 13.55 -3.92 -8.42
C LEU A 249 12.36 -3.53 -7.53
N ARG A 250 11.20 -4.21 -7.66
CA ARG A 250 10.08 -3.97 -6.73
C ARG A 250 10.49 -4.29 -5.30
N LYS A 251 11.12 -5.45 -5.06
CA LYS A 251 11.65 -5.84 -3.74
C LYS A 251 12.71 -4.85 -3.25
N ALA A 252 13.66 -4.48 -4.13
CA ALA A 252 14.73 -3.59 -3.74
C ALA A 252 14.25 -2.20 -3.34
N LEU A 253 13.33 -1.62 -4.13
CA LEU A 253 12.71 -0.34 -3.82
C LEU A 253 11.85 -0.41 -2.55
N PHE A 254 11.18 -1.53 -2.30
CA PHE A 254 10.47 -1.74 -1.04
C PHE A 254 11.44 -1.72 0.15
N LYS A 255 12.57 -2.45 0.07
CA LYS A 255 13.54 -2.57 1.16
C LYS A 255 14.21 -1.23 1.53
N VAL A 256 14.46 -0.34 0.55
CA VAL A 256 15.06 0.99 0.83
C VAL A 256 14.08 2.00 1.44
N ILE A 257 12.77 1.86 1.23
CA ILE A 257 11.75 2.73 1.84
C ILE A 257 11.24 2.10 3.13
N LYS A 258 11.93 2.40 4.24
CA LYS A 258 11.49 2.03 5.60
C LYS A 258 10.64 3.13 6.22
N PHE A 259 9.70 2.73 7.08
CA PHE A 259 8.98 3.69 7.92
C PHE A 259 9.91 4.34 8.96
N ASN A 260 9.47 5.47 9.51
CA ASN A 260 10.17 6.21 10.54
C ASN A 260 10.59 5.29 11.71
N GLN A 261 11.88 5.33 12.08
CA GLN A 261 12.45 4.40 13.05
C GLN A 261 11.80 4.52 14.44
N ASN A 262 11.51 5.74 14.91
CA ASN A 262 10.90 5.93 16.23
C ASN A 262 9.51 5.29 16.31
N LEU A 263 8.74 5.38 15.23
CA LEU A 263 7.42 4.76 15.14
C LEU A 263 7.52 3.23 15.06
N LEU A 264 8.52 2.71 14.33
CA LEU A 264 8.82 1.27 14.29
C LEU A 264 9.28 0.75 15.66
N ASP A 265 10.07 1.52 16.41
CA ASP A 265 10.51 1.15 17.75
C ASP A 265 9.33 1.10 18.73
N MET A 266 8.36 2.01 18.60
CA MET A 266 7.08 1.93 19.33
C MET A 266 6.29 0.68 18.93
N SER A 267 6.25 0.36 17.63
CA SER A 267 5.60 -0.85 17.13
C SER A 267 6.22 -2.13 17.70
N SER A 268 7.54 -2.22 17.68
CA SER A 268 8.28 -3.33 18.26
C SER A 268 7.98 -3.50 19.76
N LYS A 269 7.88 -2.40 20.53
CA LYS A 269 7.48 -2.47 21.95
C LYS A 269 6.08 -3.06 22.14
N ILE A 270 5.13 -2.73 21.26
CA ILE A 270 3.78 -3.31 21.27
C ILE A 270 3.85 -4.80 20.93
N GLY A 271 4.56 -5.17 19.85
CA GLY A 271 4.72 -6.55 19.39
C GLY A 271 5.34 -7.48 20.45
N HIS A 272 6.25 -6.96 21.28
CA HIS A 272 6.88 -7.69 22.38
C HIS A 272 6.09 -7.71 23.69
N HIS A 273 4.89 -7.11 23.72
CA HIS A 273 4.08 -7.09 24.94
C HIS A 273 3.75 -8.53 25.42
N PRO A 274 3.87 -8.85 26.72
CA PRO A 274 3.70 -10.23 27.22
C PRO A 274 2.35 -10.88 26.87
N LYS A 275 1.29 -10.06 26.72
CA LYS A 275 -0.04 -10.53 26.31
C LYS A 275 -0.08 -11.05 24.86
N LEU A 276 0.86 -10.65 24.00
CA LEU A 276 1.01 -11.15 22.63
C LEU A 276 1.79 -12.47 22.57
N SER A 277 1.75 -13.26 23.65
CA SER A 277 2.23 -14.64 23.69
C SER A 277 3.66 -14.82 23.14
N LYS A 278 4.56 -13.86 23.39
CA LYS A 278 5.94 -13.86 22.88
C LYS A 278 6.01 -14.05 21.34
N GLY A 279 5.11 -13.41 20.60
CA GLY A 279 5.04 -13.49 19.13
C GLY A 279 4.06 -14.54 18.58
N ALA A 280 3.51 -15.43 19.43
CA ALA A 280 2.61 -16.50 19.00
C ALA A 280 1.12 -16.09 18.98
N TYR A 281 0.78 -14.99 18.31
CA TYR A 281 -0.60 -14.47 18.18
C TYR A 281 -1.06 -14.42 16.72
N ILE A 282 -2.37 -14.21 16.54
CA ILE A 282 -2.98 -13.97 15.23
C ILE A 282 -3.16 -12.47 15.04
N GLY A 283 -2.51 -11.88 14.04
CA GLY A 283 -2.70 -10.48 13.66
C GLY A 283 -3.87 -10.32 12.68
N VAL A 284 -4.67 -9.28 12.88
CA VAL A 284 -5.80 -8.92 12.02
C VAL A 284 -5.70 -7.44 11.69
N HIS A 285 -5.72 -7.11 10.40
CA HIS A 285 -5.99 -5.76 9.93
C HIS A 285 -7.46 -5.67 9.50
N LEU A 286 -8.26 -4.94 10.27
CA LEU A 286 -9.70 -4.80 10.08
C LEU A 286 -9.99 -3.38 9.57
N ARG A 287 -10.64 -3.27 8.40
CA ARG A 287 -11.15 -2.00 7.88
C ARG A 287 -12.59 -1.82 8.37
N GLY A 288 -12.74 -1.01 9.41
CA GLY A 288 -14.01 -0.79 10.10
C GLY A 288 -14.43 0.68 10.18
N GLU A 289 -13.61 1.57 9.64
CA GLU A 289 -13.81 3.01 9.64
C GLU A 289 -14.92 3.43 8.66
N ASP A 290 -15.60 4.53 8.97
CA ASP A 290 -16.73 5.04 8.17
C ASP A 290 -16.33 5.44 6.73
N ASP A 291 -15.04 5.65 6.45
CA ASP A 291 -14.51 5.92 5.11
C ASP A 291 -14.45 4.67 4.23
N TRP A 292 -14.66 3.47 4.78
CA TRP A 292 -14.47 2.21 4.07
C TRP A 292 -15.67 1.83 3.19
N PRO A 293 -15.50 1.66 1.86
CA PRO A 293 -16.60 1.25 0.98
C PRO A 293 -16.97 -0.23 1.17
N ASN A 294 -18.27 -0.52 1.30
CA ASN A 294 -18.75 -1.89 1.52
C ASN A 294 -18.45 -2.83 0.34
N GLU A 295 -18.45 -2.32 -0.88
CA GLU A 295 -18.09 -3.06 -2.09
C GLU A 295 -16.63 -3.55 -2.07
N PHE A 296 -15.77 -2.95 -1.25
CA PHE A 296 -14.38 -3.39 -1.06
C PHE A 296 -14.25 -4.46 0.03
N GLY A 297 -15.36 -4.93 0.59
CA GLY A 297 -15.44 -5.92 1.65
C GLY A 297 -15.97 -5.27 2.93
N ALA A 298 -17.27 -5.41 3.17
CA ALA A 298 -17.92 -4.85 4.34
C ALA A 298 -17.28 -5.35 5.64
N VAL A 299 -17.29 -4.51 6.69
CA VAL A 299 -16.69 -4.85 7.99
C VAL A 299 -17.30 -6.13 8.59
N THR A 300 -18.60 -6.38 8.34
CA THR A 300 -19.29 -7.60 8.79
C THR A 300 -18.76 -8.84 8.08
N ASP A 301 -18.50 -8.75 6.78
CA ASP A 301 -17.94 -9.86 6.00
C ASP A 301 -16.51 -10.14 6.45
N GLN A 302 -15.69 -9.09 6.62
CA GLN A 302 -14.34 -9.22 7.17
C GLN A 302 -14.35 -9.99 8.50
N MET A 303 -15.18 -9.56 9.46
CA MET A 303 -15.31 -10.25 10.75
C MET A 303 -15.71 -11.71 10.58
N GLN A 304 -16.70 -12.02 9.72
CA GLN A 304 -17.15 -13.39 9.48
C GLN A 304 -16.02 -14.27 8.91
N PHE A 305 -15.36 -13.83 7.85
CA PHE A 305 -14.30 -14.59 7.18
C PHE A 305 -13.06 -14.73 8.09
N TYR A 306 -12.69 -13.68 8.82
CA TYR A 306 -11.58 -13.73 9.77
C TYR A 306 -11.87 -14.66 10.95
N THR A 307 -13.08 -14.63 11.51
CA THR A 307 -13.47 -15.56 12.58
C THR A 307 -13.40 -17.02 12.12
N ALA A 308 -13.90 -17.32 10.91
CA ALA A 308 -13.82 -18.67 10.36
C ALA A 308 -12.35 -19.12 10.20
N GLU A 309 -11.48 -18.23 9.71
CA GLU A 309 -10.06 -18.54 9.53
C GLU A 309 -9.31 -18.71 10.87
N ILE A 310 -9.61 -17.88 11.86
CA ILE A 310 -9.08 -18.00 13.22
C ILE A 310 -9.41 -19.38 13.82
N GLN A 311 -10.66 -19.85 13.66
CA GLN A 311 -11.04 -21.19 14.12
C GLN A 311 -10.33 -22.32 13.36
N ARG A 312 -10.11 -22.15 12.04
CA ARG A 312 -9.31 -23.11 11.26
C ARG A 312 -7.87 -23.18 11.75
N ILE A 313 -7.24 -22.02 11.98
CA ILE A 313 -5.88 -21.93 12.53
C ILE A 313 -5.81 -22.66 13.88
N GLN A 314 -6.74 -22.40 14.80
CA GLN A 314 -6.77 -23.04 16.12
C GLN A 314 -6.86 -24.57 16.03
N LYS A 315 -7.65 -25.10 15.08
CA LYS A 315 -7.76 -26.55 14.84
C LYS A 315 -6.52 -27.17 14.18
N ALA A 316 -5.76 -26.37 13.43
CA ALA A 316 -4.63 -26.84 12.62
C ALA A 316 -3.28 -26.80 13.35
N VAL A 317 -3.19 -26.16 14.53
CA VAL A 317 -1.96 -26.09 15.32
C VAL A 317 -2.02 -27.00 16.54
N SER A 318 -0.87 -27.55 16.96
CA SER A 318 -0.75 -28.42 18.13
C SER A 318 -0.60 -27.67 19.45
N TYR A 319 -0.49 -26.35 19.41
CA TYR A 319 -0.30 -25.48 20.58
C TYR A 319 -1.49 -24.56 20.79
N ASN A 320 -1.67 -24.11 22.03
CA ASN A 320 -2.78 -23.26 22.38
C ASN A 320 -2.56 -21.81 21.87
N ILE A 321 -3.25 -21.43 20.80
CA ILE A 321 -3.30 -20.05 20.28
C ILE A 321 -4.66 -19.43 20.58
N LYS A 322 -4.67 -18.36 21.38
CA LYS A 322 -5.90 -17.67 21.82
C LYS A 322 -5.87 -16.17 21.64
N THR A 323 -4.69 -15.57 21.53
CA THR A 323 -4.55 -14.12 21.40
C THR A 323 -4.70 -13.70 19.95
N VAL A 324 -5.60 -12.74 19.71
CA VAL A 324 -5.79 -12.05 18.43
C VAL A 324 -5.43 -10.59 18.65
N TYR A 325 -4.46 -10.07 17.91
CA TYR A 325 -4.18 -8.64 17.85
C TYR A 325 -4.97 -8.03 16.69
N VAL A 326 -5.81 -7.03 16.95
CA VAL A 326 -6.57 -6.32 15.91
C VAL A 326 -6.06 -4.89 15.77
N SER A 327 -5.74 -4.51 14.53
CA SER A 327 -5.48 -3.15 14.11
C SER A 327 -6.68 -2.63 13.33
N CYS A 328 -7.27 -1.55 13.81
CA CYS A 328 -8.45 -0.89 13.24
C CYS A 328 -8.54 0.53 13.79
N GLY A 329 -8.94 1.50 12.96
CA GLY A 329 -9.21 2.88 13.41
C GLY A 329 -10.56 3.07 14.11
N ASP A 330 -11.46 2.07 14.07
CA ASP A 330 -12.82 2.15 14.66
C ASP A 330 -12.93 1.28 15.93
N GLU A 331 -12.96 1.93 17.09
CA GLU A 331 -13.10 1.24 18.40
C GLU A 331 -14.42 0.45 18.52
N GLY A 332 -15.49 0.91 17.85
CA GLY A 332 -16.75 0.20 17.78
C GLY A 332 -16.61 -1.16 17.08
N ALA A 333 -15.89 -1.22 15.96
CA ALA A 333 -15.58 -2.42 15.20
C ALA A 333 -14.70 -3.36 16.00
N ILE A 334 -13.67 -2.83 16.69
CA ILE A 334 -12.83 -3.62 17.60
C ILE A 334 -13.70 -4.30 18.66
N GLN A 335 -14.63 -3.57 19.27
CA GLN A 335 -15.52 -4.11 20.29
C GLN A 335 -16.47 -5.17 19.72
N ARG A 336 -17.10 -4.93 18.56
CA ARG A 336 -17.93 -5.95 17.87
C ARG A 336 -17.13 -7.22 17.57
N PHE A 337 -15.90 -7.10 17.08
CA PHE A 337 -15.05 -8.25 16.78
C PHE A 337 -14.66 -9.02 18.04
N ARG A 338 -14.37 -8.30 19.13
CA ARG A 338 -14.14 -8.87 20.46
C ARG A 338 -15.35 -9.67 20.94
N ASP A 339 -16.56 -9.16 20.78
CA ASP A 339 -17.78 -9.84 21.21
C ASP A 339 -18.06 -11.11 20.40
N ILE A 340 -17.70 -11.14 19.11
CA ILE A 340 -17.78 -12.34 18.26
C ILE A 340 -16.78 -13.43 18.71
N LEU A 341 -15.55 -13.03 19.03
CA LEU A 341 -14.46 -13.97 19.31
C LEU A 341 -14.40 -14.45 20.77
N LYS A 342 -14.89 -13.66 21.72
CA LYS A 342 -14.94 -14.00 23.15
C LYS A 342 -15.65 -15.33 23.46
N PRO A 343 -16.86 -15.63 22.96
CA PRO A 343 -17.53 -16.91 23.24
C PRO A 343 -16.80 -18.12 22.62
N LEU A 344 -15.92 -17.88 21.64
CA LEU A 344 -15.07 -18.90 21.03
C LEU A 344 -13.77 -19.13 21.80
N GLY A 345 -13.56 -18.44 22.93
CA GLY A 345 -12.42 -18.61 23.81
C GLY A 345 -11.16 -17.84 23.39
N PHE A 346 -11.29 -16.89 22.46
CA PHE A 346 -10.20 -15.99 22.05
C PHE A 346 -10.18 -14.69 22.86
N ILE A 347 -9.00 -14.11 22.98
CA ILE A 347 -8.74 -12.82 23.63
C ILE A 347 -8.31 -11.86 22.53
N VAL A 348 -9.12 -10.81 22.31
CA VAL A 348 -8.77 -9.75 21.36
C VAL A 348 -7.99 -8.66 22.09
N GLU A 349 -6.81 -8.34 21.60
CA GLU A 349 -5.99 -7.23 22.05
C GLU A 349 -5.88 -6.20 20.93
N SER A 350 -5.71 -4.94 21.31
CA SER A 350 -5.55 -3.78 20.43
C SER A 350 -4.40 -2.93 20.97
N LYS A 351 -3.90 -1.99 20.18
CA LYS A 351 -2.93 -0.99 20.64
C LYS A 351 -3.34 -0.36 21.97
N SER A 352 -4.58 0.13 22.06
CA SER A 352 -5.14 0.79 23.25
C SER A 352 -5.15 -0.13 24.48
N THR A 353 -5.58 -1.38 24.33
CA THR A 353 -5.67 -2.34 25.45
C THR A 353 -4.32 -2.88 25.93
N LEU A 354 -3.32 -2.90 25.05
CA LEU A 354 -1.95 -3.31 25.42
C LEU A 354 -1.20 -2.18 26.12
N LEU A 355 -1.44 -0.92 25.72
CA LEU A 355 -0.72 0.23 26.27
C LEU A 355 -1.37 0.83 27.53
N THR A 356 -2.53 0.33 27.96
CA THR A 356 -3.23 0.83 29.17
C THR A 356 -2.38 0.82 30.43
N SER A 357 -1.44 -0.13 30.58
CA SER A 357 -0.52 -0.19 31.73
C SER A 357 0.75 0.65 31.57
N SER A 358 0.91 1.36 30.45
CA SER A 358 2.07 2.21 30.13
C SER A 358 1.59 3.62 29.73
N ASN A 359 1.05 4.37 30.70
CA ASN A 359 0.44 5.69 30.47
C ASN A 359 1.31 6.65 29.64
N GLY A 360 2.63 6.64 29.85
CA GLY A 360 3.54 7.48 29.06
C GLY A 360 3.61 7.08 27.58
N THR A 361 3.71 5.79 27.28
CA THR A 361 3.73 5.29 25.90
C THR A 361 2.38 5.46 25.23
N LEU A 362 1.29 5.21 25.97
CA LEU A 362 -0.07 5.44 25.48
C LEU A 362 -0.27 6.92 25.10
N ALA A 363 0.07 7.85 25.98
CA ALA A 363 -0.05 9.28 25.71
C ALA A 363 0.80 9.72 24.50
N GLN A 364 2.00 9.16 24.33
CA GLN A 364 2.81 9.40 23.13
C GLN A 364 2.09 8.93 21.87
N VAL A 365 1.61 7.69 21.85
CA VAL A 365 0.88 7.13 20.70
C VAL A 365 -0.41 7.90 20.42
N GLU A 366 -1.15 8.32 21.44
CA GLU A 366 -2.39 9.09 21.31
C GLU A 366 -2.14 10.49 20.74
N SER A 367 -0.97 11.08 21.00
CA SER A 367 -0.56 12.39 20.47
C SER A 367 -0.14 12.38 18.99
N LEU A 368 0.06 11.20 18.40
CA LEU A 368 0.43 11.06 16.99
C LEU A 368 -0.76 11.33 16.05
N ALA A 369 -0.48 11.84 14.86
CA ALA A 369 -1.48 11.95 13.79
C ALA A 369 -1.97 10.55 13.36
N PHE A 370 -3.16 10.49 12.73
CA PHE A 370 -3.81 9.24 12.37
C PHE A 370 -2.91 8.28 11.57
N ASP A 371 -2.25 8.74 10.51
CA ASP A 371 -1.40 7.89 9.68
C ASP A 371 -0.11 7.44 10.43
N GLN A 372 0.42 8.25 11.34
CA GLN A 372 1.53 7.84 12.21
C GLN A 372 1.11 6.73 13.19
N LYS A 373 -0.13 6.80 13.72
CA LYS A 373 -0.70 5.75 14.57
C LYS A 373 -0.82 4.41 13.84
N ALA A 374 -0.98 4.40 12.51
CA ALA A 374 -0.97 3.19 11.70
C ALA A 374 0.45 2.58 11.57
N ILE A 375 1.49 3.42 11.45
CA ILE A 375 2.90 2.97 11.43
C ILE A 375 3.27 2.26 12.74
N VAL A 376 2.77 2.77 13.88
CA VAL A 376 2.99 2.17 15.21
C VAL A 376 2.43 0.74 15.31
N GLU A 377 1.59 0.28 14.40
CA GLU A 377 1.07 -1.09 14.40
C GLU A 377 1.71 -1.98 13.32
N TYR A 378 2.47 -1.39 12.40
CA TYR A 378 3.00 -2.08 11.23
C TYR A 378 3.84 -3.31 11.60
N GLN A 379 4.85 -3.15 12.47
CA GLN A 379 5.76 -4.24 12.80
C GLN A 379 5.05 -5.35 13.58
N THR A 380 4.14 -4.99 14.49
CA THR A 380 3.25 -5.93 15.18
C THR A 380 2.47 -6.79 14.16
N LEU A 381 1.91 -6.19 13.12
CA LEU A 381 1.19 -6.95 12.09
C LEU A 381 2.12 -7.81 11.22
N VAL A 382 3.31 -7.30 10.87
CA VAL A 382 4.32 -8.03 10.10
C VAL A 382 4.90 -9.21 10.86
N ASP A 383 5.07 -9.13 12.18
CA ASP A 383 5.69 -10.18 12.98
C ASP A 383 4.70 -11.23 13.51
N ALA A 384 3.40 -11.01 13.31
CA ALA A 384 2.38 -11.93 13.81
C ALA A 384 2.58 -13.37 13.28
N ARG A 385 2.41 -14.38 14.13
CA ARG A 385 2.59 -15.79 13.73
C ARG A 385 1.67 -16.19 12.58
N PHE A 386 0.43 -15.74 12.64
CA PHE A 386 -0.54 -15.78 11.56
C PHE A 386 -1.07 -14.38 11.36
N TRP A 387 -1.34 -13.99 10.12
CA TRP A 387 -1.87 -12.68 9.81
C TRP A 387 -2.96 -12.76 8.75
N MET A 388 -4.00 -11.93 8.91
CA MET A 388 -5.04 -11.75 7.91
C MET A 388 -5.45 -10.28 7.73
N GLY A 389 -5.83 -9.93 6.50
CA GLY A 389 -6.31 -8.61 6.12
C GLY A 389 -7.15 -8.66 4.85
N LEU A 390 -7.39 -7.50 4.22
CA LEU A 390 -8.29 -7.34 3.08
C LEU A 390 -7.52 -6.83 1.85
N GLY A 391 -7.57 -7.56 0.73
CA GLY A 391 -6.75 -7.27 -0.46
C GLY A 391 -6.99 -5.89 -1.09
N MET A 392 -8.19 -5.32 -0.93
CA MET A 392 -8.49 -3.96 -1.40
C MET A 392 -7.85 -2.86 -0.55
N SER A 393 -7.35 -3.19 0.64
CA SER A 393 -6.66 -2.23 1.49
C SER A 393 -5.17 -2.20 1.16
N SER A 394 -4.66 -1.04 0.77
CA SER A 394 -3.22 -0.86 0.52
C SER A 394 -2.36 -1.12 1.76
N MET A 395 -2.88 -0.97 2.98
CA MET A 395 -2.20 -1.38 4.22
C MET A 395 -2.09 -2.90 4.34
N SER A 396 -3.19 -3.63 4.10
CA SER A 396 -3.16 -5.09 4.10
C SER A 396 -2.24 -5.64 3.01
N SER A 397 -2.30 -5.10 1.80
CA SER A 397 -1.40 -5.51 0.72
C SER A 397 0.06 -5.23 1.04
N LEU A 398 0.37 -4.08 1.67
CA LEU A 398 1.73 -3.77 2.14
C LEU A 398 2.21 -4.78 3.19
N ILE A 399 1.41 -5.11 4.20
CA ILE A 399 1.79 -6.07 5.24
C ILE A 399 1.96 -7.46 4.64
N ALA A 400 1.05 -7.90 3.77
CA ALA A 400 1.17 -9.19 3.10
C ALA A 400 2.46 -9.28 2.27
N TYR A 401 2.80 -8.20 1.55
CA TYR A 401 4.05 -8.12 0.80
C TYR A 401 5.27 -8.14 1.74
N ALA A 402 5.29 -7.33 2.79
CA ALA A 402 6.37 -7.29 3.77
C ALA A 402 6.66 -8.66 4.39
N ARG A 403 5.61 -9.42 4.72
CA ARG A 403 5.70 -10.78 5.29
C ARG A 403 6.20 -11.84 4.30
N SER A 404 6.27 -11.52 3.02
CA SER A 404 6.56 -12.47 1.95
C SER A 404 7.65 -12.02 0.99
N ILE A 405 8.28 -10.87 1.28
CA ILE A 405 9.25 -10.24 0.38
C ILE A 405 10.47 -11.11 0.13
N ASP A 406 10.88 -11.91 1.12
CA ASP A 406 12.04 -12.80 1.02
C ASP A 406 11.69 -14.21 0.50
N ASN A 407 10.43 -14.44 0.10
CA ASN A 407 10.07 -15.69 -0.57
C ASN A 407 10.73 -15.80 -1.95
N GLU A 408 11.08 -17.03 -2.34
CA GLU A 408 11.62 -17.36 -3.66
C GLU A 408 10.64 -17.02 -4.80
N GLU A 409 9.34 -17.17 -4.55
CA GLU A 409 8.27 -16.88 -5.50
C GLU A 409 7.41 -15.69 -5.07
N ASP A 410 6.83 -15.00 -6.04
CA ASP A 410 5.90 -13.89 -5.78
C ASP A 410 4.64 -14.39 -5.06
N PHE A 411 4.43 -13.92 -3.83
CA PHE A 411 3.33 -14.36 -2.99
C PHE A 411 1.95 -14.16 -3.63
N PHE A 412 1.74 -13.03 -4.30
CA PHE A 412 0.46 -12.72 -4.91
C PHE A 412 0.17 -13.61 -6.11
N SER A 413 1.15 -13.75 -7.01
CA SER A 413 1.06 -14.64 -8.18
C SER A 413 0.87 -16.10 -7.78
N HIS A 414 1.53 -16.56 -6.72
CA HIS A 414 1.47 -17.96 -6.30
C HIS A 414 0.26 -18.29 -5.42
N TYR A 415 -0.13 -17.43 -4.47
CA TYR A 415 -1.12 -17.78 -3.44
C TYR A 415 -2.44 -17.00 -3.52
N VAL A 416 -2.47 -15.84 -4.18
CA VAL A 416 -3.66 -14.96 -4.19
C VAL A 416 -4.38 -15.04 -5.54
N PHE A 417 -3.64 -14.85 -6.63
CA PHE A 417 -4.18 -14.76 -7.99
C PHE A 417 -4.57 -16.05 -8.70
N PRO A 418 -4.09 -17.27 -8.34
CA PRO A 418 -4.46 -18.46 -9.10
C PRO A 418 -5.97 -18.66 -9.27
N GLY A 419 -6.41 -18.92 -10.50
CA GLY A 419 -7.83 -19.10 -10.82
C GLY A 419 -8.65 -17.81 -10.93
N SER A 420 -8.06 -16.63 -10.71
CA SER A 420 -8.70 -15.35 -11.03
C SER A 420 -8.52 -14.97 -12.50
N THR A 421 -9.38 -14.08 -13.00
CA THR A 421 -9.26 -13.44 -14.32
C THR A 421 -8.92 -11.97 -14.17
N ARG A 422 -8.25 -11.38 -15.17
CA ARG A 422 -7.87 -9.96 -15.16
C ARG A 422 -8.29 -9.26 -16.45
N ASN A 423 -8.86 -8.07 -16.33
CA ASN A 423 -9.19 -7.17 -17.44
C ASN A 423 -8.72 -5.75 -17.11
N GLY A 424 -7.61 -5.32 -17.71
CA GLY A 424 -6.96 -4.07 -17.32
C GLY A 424 -6.53 -4.11 -15.84
N ALA A 425 -6.97 -3.12 -15.06
CA ALA A 425 -6.72 -3.08 -13.62
C ALA A 425 -7.72 -3.93 -12.81
N GLU A 426 -8.82 -4.39 -13.40
CA GLU A 426 -9.84 -5.16 -12.68
C GLU A 426 -9.46 -6.64 -12.58
N ARG A 427 -9.60 -7.21 -11.39
CA ARG A 427 -9.44 -8.64 -11.13
C ARG A 427 -10.76 -9.21 -10.61
N ALA A 428 -11.14 -10.35 -11.17
CA ALA A 428 -12.31 -11.11 -10.74
C ALA A 428 -11.92 -12.51 -10.29
N TYR A 429 -12.44 -12.91 -9.14
CA TYR A 429 -12.31 -14.24 -8.58
C TYR A 429 -13.60 -15.03 -8.85
N PRO A 430 -13.50 -16.35 -9.09
CA PRO A 430 -14.66 -17.19 -9.37
C PRO A 430 -15.60 -17.31 -8.16
N VAL A 431 -15.04 -17.18 -6.95
CA VAL A 431 -15.76 -17.08 -5.69
C VAL A 431 -15.21 -15.86 -4.96
N ALA A 432 -16.07 -14.88 -4.68
CA ALA A 432 -15.75 -13.68 -3.94
C ALA A 432 -16.96 -13.27 -3.07
N PRO A 433 -16.77 -12.84 -1.81
CA PRO A 433 -15.48 -12.77 -1.12
C PRO A 433 -14.89 -14.16 -0.78
N ASP A 434 -13.56 -14.25 -0.66
CA ASP A 434 -12.84 -15.49 -0.34
C ASP A 434 -11.55 -15.21 0.45
N MET A 435 -11.05 -16.17 1.23
CA MET A 435 -9.78 -16.06 1.98
C MET A 435 -8.64 -16.78 1.24
N ARG A 436 -7.70 -16.01 0.69
CA ARG A 436 -6.57 -16.52 -0.11
C ARG A 436 -5.23 -16.19 0.51
N GLY A 437 -4.18 -16.92 0.13
CA GLY A 437 -2.86 -16.80 0.75
C GLY A 437 -2.32 -18.13 1.26
N ASN A 438 -1.12 -18.09 1.83
CA ASN A 438 -0.45 -19.26 2.38
C ASN A 438 -0.91 -19.54 3.83
N ARG A 439 -0.20 -20.44 4.53
CA ARG A 439 -0.53 -20.80 5.91
C ARG A 439 -0.44 -19.64 6.89
N ASN A 440 0.49 -18.71 6.69
CA ASN A 440 0.85 -17.68 7.67
C ASN A 440 0.32 -16.29 7.31
N THR A 441 -0.03 -16.04 6.05
CA THR A 441 -0.46 -14.74 5.55
C THR A 441 -1.66 -14.95 4.63
N LYS A 442 -2.81 -14.36 4.99
CA LYS A 442 -4.03 -14.44 4.19
C LYS A 442 -4.66 -13.08 3.93
N LEU A 443 -5.33 -12.97 2.80
CA LEU A 443 -6.12 -11.81 2.40
C LEU A 443 -7.53 -12.28 2.08
N MET A 444 -8.53 -11.60 2.64
CA MET A 444 -9.87 -11.60 2.08
C MET A 444 -9.78 -10.88 0.73
N VAL A 445 -10.21 -11.55 -0.34
CA VAL A 445 -10.25 -10.99 -1.68
C VAL A 445 -11.70 -10.72 -2.08
N VAL A 446 -11.90 -9.64 -2.82
CA VAL A 446 -13.16 -9.32 -3.51
C VAL A 446 -12.84 -8.99 -4.97
N ASN A 447 -13.87 -8.88 -5.80
CA ASN A 447 -13.70 -8.41 -7.17
C ASN A 447 -13.47 -6.91 -7.18
N GLY A 448 -12.51 -6.43 -7.98
CA GLY A 448 -12.20 -5.02 -8.06
C GLY A 448 -10.81 -4.73 -8.59
N VAL A 449 -10.40 -3.48 -8.44
CA VAL A 449 -9.09 -2.99 -8.88
C VAL A 449 -7.96 -3.72 -8.15
N ASP A 450 -7.12 -4.41 -8.91
CA ASP A 450 -5.86 -4.99 -8.48
C ASP A 450 -4.68 -4.12 -8.93
N ILE A 451 -3.98 -3.59 -7.95
CA ILE A 451 -2.83 -2.71 -8.13
C ILE A 451 -1.49 -3.42 -7.98
N MET A 452 -1.43 -4.72 -7.68
CA MET A 452 -0.17 -5.39 -7.25
C MET A 452 0.91 -5.53 -8.33
N ASP A 453 0.57 -5.30 -9.59
CA ASP A 453 1.57 -5.16 -10.67
C ASP A 453 2.32 -3.81 -10.60
N SER A 454 1.75 -2.82 -9.90
CA SER A 454 2.29 -1.46 -9.73
C SER A 454 2.50 -1.05 -8.27
N PHE A 455 1.91 -1.80 -7.35
CA PHE A 455 2.02 -1.61 -5.90
C PHE A 455 3.31 -2.27 -5.40
N PRO A 456 3.84 -1.83 -4.25
CA PRO A 456 5.08 -2.32 -3.72
C PRO A 456 5.10 -3.82 -3.44
#